data_AF-R6M7J5-F1
#
_entry.id   AF-R6M7J5-F1
#
_cell.length_a   1.000
_cell.length_b   1.000
_cell.length_c   1.000
_cell.angle_alpha   90.00
_cell.angle_beta   90.00
_cell.angle_gamma   90.00
#
_symmetry.space_group_name_H-M   'P 1'
#
loop_
_entity.id
_entity.type
_entity.pdbx_description
1 polymer ?
#
loop_
_entity_poly.entity_id
_entity_poly.type
_entity_poly.pdbx_seq_one_letter_code
_entity_poly.pdbx_strand_id
1 'polypeptide(L)'
;MGRFVNPDNSAFQVALNSEIYIDKSGMIEEINKVLDTMQGYICHSRPRRFGKSITANMLAAYYSKGCKSEKMFSELEISKKDDFKMHLNKYNVIHIDIQWFLSNVKDIFEIVEYISQSIIEELRQIYPEHISTDENALSEALSKIKEATFQK
;
A
#
# COMPACT_ATOMS: atom_id res chain seq x y z
N MET A 1 -10.02 10.07 -2.20
CA MET A 1 -9.23 8.85 -1.96
C MET A 1 -7.82 9.27 -1.61
N GLY A 2 -7.13 8.54 -0.74
CA GLY A 2 -5.74 8.83 -0.46
C GLY A 2 -4.85 8.51 -1.65
N ARG A 3 -3.83 9.35 -1.88
CA ARG A 3 -2.85 9.18 -2.94
C ARG A 3 -1.74 8.23 -2.50
N PHE A 4 -1.25 8.41 -1.28
CA PHE A 4 -0.17 7.62 -0.69
C PHE A 4 -0.69 6.69 0.40
N VAL A 5 -1.67 7.14 1.18
CA VAL A 5 -2.21 6.42 2.34
C VAL A 5 -3.58 5.86 2.00
N ASN A 6 -3.73 4.55 2.14
CA ASN A 6 -4.96 3.84 1.81
C ASN A 6 -5.47 4.13 0.39
N PRO A 7 -4.62 3.89 -0.64
CA PRO A 7 -5.00 4.14 -2.03
C PRO A 7 -6.18 3.28 -2.48
N ASP A 8 -6.81 3.69 -3.59
CA ASP A 8 -7.81 2.85 -4.25
C ASP A 8 -7.20 1.64 -4.96
N ASN A 9 -8.07 0.85 -5.59
CA ASN A 9 -7.71 -0.31 -6.38
C ASN A 9 -7.70 -0.03 -7.91
N SER A 10 -7.82 1.24 -8.34
CA SER A 10 -7.93 1.61 -9.75
C SER A 10 -6.69 1.21 -10.55
N ALA A 11 -5.51 1.40 -9.98
CA ALA A 11 -4.24 1.07 -10.63
C ALA A 11 -4.09 -0.44 -10.92
N PHE A 12 -4.65 -1.30 -10.06
CA PHE A 12 -4.70 -2.74 -10.32
C PHE A 12 -5.85 -3.11 -11.26
N GLN A 13 -6.99 -2.41 -11.19
CA GLN A 13 -8.09 -2.58 -12.15
C GLN A 13 -7.63 -2.33 -13.60
N VAL A 14 -6.77 -1.34 -13.84
CA VAL A 14 -6.18 -1.10 -15.16
C VAL A 14 -5.38 -2.31 -15.65
N ALA A 15 -4.64 -2.99 -14.75
CA ALA A 15 -3.91 -4.21 -15.11
C ALA A 15 -4.86 -5.37 -15.45
N LEU A 16 -5.97 -5.53 -14.71
CA LEU A 16 -6.98 -6.55 -14.98
C LEU A 16 -7.77 -6.29 -16.27
N ASN A 17 -7.95 -5.03 -16.64
CA ASN A 17 -8.61 -4.63 -17.89
C ASN A 17 -7.72 -4.81 -19.12
N SER A 18 -6.43 -5.16 -18.94
CA SER A 18 -5.51 -5.35 -20.06
C SER A 18 -5.84 -6.64 -20.83
N GLU A 19 -5.71 -6.60 -22.16
CA GLU A 19 -5.96 -7.76 -23.03
C GLU A 19 -5.17 -9.00 -22.59
N ILE A 20 -3.93 -8.79 -22.15
CA ILE A 20 -3.05 -9.84 -21.64
C ILE A 20 -2.73 -9.53 -20.18
N TYR A 21 -3.44 -10.20 -19.27
CA TYR A 21 -3.12 -10.25 -17.85
C TYR A 21 -2.79 -11.68 -17.45
N ILE A 22 -1.64 -11.86 -16.77
CA ILE A 22 -1.25 -13.14 -16.17
C ILE A 22 -1.44 -13.04 -14.68
N ASP A 23 -2.34 -13.85 -14.15
CA ASP A 23 -2.64 -13.86 -12.73
C ASP A 23 -1.45 -14.33 -11.88
N LYS A 24 -1.07 -13.48 -10.92
CA LYS A 24 0.00 -13.73 -9.95
C LYS A 24 -0.49 -13.54 -8.51
N SER A 25 -1.80 -13.46 -8.31
CA SER A 25 -2.42 -13.27 -6.99
C SER A 25 -2.10 -14.41 -6.02
N GLY A 26 -1.76 -15.61 -6.50
CA GLY A 26 -1.27 -16.70 -5.64
C GLY A 26 -0.04 -16.34 -4.79
N MET A 27 0.75 -15.33 -5.17
CA MET A 27 1.83 -14.80 -4.33
C MET A 27 1.34 -14.22 -3.00
N ILE A 28 0.11 -13.72 -2.96
CA ILE A 28 -0.49 -13.11 -1.77
C ILE A 28 -0.60 -14.15 -0.65
N GLU A 29 -0.85 -15.43 -0.98
CA GLU A 29 -0.86 -16.52 0.01
C GLU A 29 0.48 -16.64 0.74
N GLU A 30 1.60 -16.60 0.01
CA GLU A 30 2.93 -16.66 0.62
C GLU A 30 3.24 -15.42 1.46
N ILE A 31 2.75 -14.25 1.04
CA ILE A 31 2.88 -13.01 1.81
C ILE A 31 2.06 -13.11 3.10
N ASN A 32 0.81 -13.59 3.03
CA ASN A 32 -0.07 -13.74 4.19
C ASN A 32 0.57 -14.60 5.28
N LYS A 33 1.25 -15.70 4.91
CA LYS A 33 1.94 -16.60 5.86
C LYS A 33 3.00 -15.91 6.71
N VAL A 34 3.64 -14.86 6.17
CA VAL A 34 4.74 -14.14 6.86
C VAL A 34 4.30 -12.80 7.45
N LEU A 35 3.05 -12.36 7.23
CA LEU A 35 2.49 -11.18 7.89
C LEU A 35 2.58 -11.35 9.42
N ASP A 36 2.93 -10.27 10.12
CA ASP A 36 3.14 -10.26 11.58
C ASP A 36 4.23 -11.21 12.09
N THR A 37 5.16 -11.63 11.23
CA THR A 37 6.35 -12.41 11.61
C THR A 37 7.63 -11.63 11.35
N MET A 38 8.76 -12.10 11.91
CA MET A 38 10.09 -11.57 11.59
C MET A 38 10.48 -11.72 10.11
N GLN A 39 9.73 -12.52 9.33
CA GLN A 39 9.93 -12.73 7.89
C GLN A 39 9.07 -11.78 7.03
N GLY A 40 8.29 -10.89 7.63
CA GLY A 40 7.40 -9.94 6.94
C GLY A 40 8.12 -8.86 6.12
N TYR A 41 9.45 -8.80 6.16
CA TYR A 41 10.26 -7.88 5.36
C TYR A 41 10.55 -8.46 3.98
N ILE A 42 9.68 -8.17 3.02
CA ILE A 42 9.72 -8.78 1.68
C ILE A 42 10.35 -7.83 0.67
N CYS A 43 11.36 -8.31 -0.06
CA CYS A 43 11.94 -7.61 -1.21
C CYS A 43 11.56 -8.32 -2.51
N HIS A 44 10.74 -7.67 -3.33
CA HIS A 44 10.38 -8.18 -4.66
C HIS A 44 11.28 -7.57 -5.74
N SER A 45 12.53 -8.01 -5.79
CA SER A 45 13.52 -7.55 -6.78
C SER A 45 13.37 -8.30 -8.11
N ARG A 46 13.08 -7.58 -9.19
CA ARG A 46 13.03 -8.13 -10.56
C ARG A 46 13.61 -7.14 -11.58
N PRO A 47 14.05 -7.57 -12.77
CA PRO A 47 14.54 -6.66 -13.82
C PRO A 47 13.50 -5.64 -14.30
N ARG A 48 13.94 -4.67 -15.09
CA ARG A 48 13.07 -3.65 -15.72
C ARG A 48 11.99 -4.35 -16.57
N ARG A 49 10.74 -3.86 -16.51
CA ARG A 49 9.54 -4.39 -17.20
C ARG A 49 9.01 -5.76 -16.74
N PHE A 50 9.51 -6.31 -15.62
CA PHE A 50 8.96 -7.54 -15.04
C PHE A 50 7.77 -7.29 -14.08
N GLY A 51 6.93 -6.29 -14.36
CA GLY A 51 5.67 -6.07 -13.64
C GLY A 51 5.79 -5.80 -12.14
N LYS A 52 6.87 -5.18 -11.66
CA LYS A 52 7.03 -4.84 -10.23
C LYS A 52 5.93 -3.90 -9.74
N SER A 53 5.64 -2.85 -10.50
CA SER A 53 4.57 -1.89 -10.18
C SER A 53 3.19 -2.56 -10.20
N ILE A 54 2.96 -3.52 -11.10
CA ILE A 54 1.71 -4.30 -11.11
C ILE A 54 1.57 -5.11 -9.83
N THR A 55 2.65 -5.77 -9.37
CA THR A 55 2.65 -6.48 -8.09
C THR A 55 2.39 -5.53 -6.92
N ALA A 56 3.05 -4.36 -6.85
CA ALA A 56 2.78 -3.37 -5.80
C ALA A 56 1.32 -2.89 -5.80
N ASN A 57 0.75 -2.57 -6.98
CA ASN A 57 -0.64 -2.18 -7.13
C ASN A 57 -1.60 -3.29 -6.70
N MET A 58 -1.30 -4.55 -7.04
CA MET A 58 -2.08 -5.72 -6.62
C MET A 58 -2.09 -5.86 -5.09
N LEU A 59 -0.94 -5.75 -4.43
CA LEU A 59 -0.84 -5.83 -2.98
C LEU A 59 -1.56 -4.66 -2.31
N ALA A 60 -1.43 -3.44 -2.84
CA ALA A 60 -2.16 -2.28 -2.35
C ALA A 60 -3.68 -2.49 -2.46
N ALA A 61 -4.17 -2.96 -3.61
CA ALA A 61 -5.58 -3.26 -3.83
C ALA A 61 -6.10 -4.38 -2.92
N TYR A 62 -5.28 -5.38 -2.60
CA TYR A 62 -5.67 -6.49 -1.73
C TYR A 62 -5.70 -6.09 -0.25
N TYR A 63 -4.66 -5.44 0.28
CA TYR A 63 -4.56 -5.18 1.72
C TYR A 63 -5.23 -3.88 2.16
N SER A 64 -5.31 -2.86 1.29
CA SER A 64 -5.72 -1.53 1.70
C SER A 64 -7.18 -1.50 2.16
N LYS A 65 -7.41 -0.99 3.37
CA LYS A 65 -8.75 -0.69 3.91
C LYS A 65 -9.44 0.49 3.19
N GLY A 66 -8.71 1.22 2.36
CA GLY A 66 -9.23 2.37 1.62
C GLY A 66 -10.23 1.99 0.54
N CYS A 67 -10.25 0.74 0.08
CA CYS A 67 -11.08 0.27 -1.03
C CYS A 67 -11.84 -1.03 -0.73
N LYS A 68 -12.74 -1.41 -1.64
CA LYS A 68 -13.44 -2.69 -1.63
C LYS A 68 -13.00 -3.49 -2.86
N SER A 69 -12.26 -4.57 -2.65
CA SER A 69 -11.62 -5.33 -3.72
C SER A 69 -12.11 -6.78 -3.84
N GLU A 70 -13.07 -7.22 -3.02
CA GLU A 70 -13.54 -8.61 -3.03
C GLU A 70 -13.96 -9.11 -4.42
N LYS A 71 -14.80 -8.36 -5.12
CA LYS A 71 -15.24 -8.70 -6.49
C LYS A 71 -14.09 -8.71 -7.50
N MET A 72 -13.09 -7.86 -7.30
CA MET A 72 -11.92 -7.79 -8.19
C MET A 72 -11.04 -9.03 -8.06
N PHE A 73 -10.93 -9.59 -6.84
CA PHE A 73 -10.12 -10.79 -6.60
C PHE A 73 -10.90 -12.09 -6.72
N SER A 74 -12.24 -12.08 -6.80
CA SER A 74 -13.06 -13.30 -6.75
C SER A 74 -12.77 -14.32 -7.85
N GLU A 75 -12.28 -13.88 -9.00
CA GLU A 75 -11.94 -14.75 -10.14
C GLU A 75 -10.45 -15.08 -10.25
N LEU A 76 -9.63 -14.59 -9.31
CA LEU A 76 -8.17 -14.77 -9.29
C LEU A 76 -7.77 -15.94 -8.39
N GLU A 77 -6.56 -16.46 -8.57
CA GLU A 77 -6.00 -17.63 -7.86
C GLU A 77 -6.09 -17.50 -6.34
N ILE A 78 -5.89 -16.30 -5.78
CA ILE A 78 -6.00 -16.08 -4.34
C ILE A 78 -7.41 -16.37 -3.78
N SER A 79 -8.48 -16.24 -4.57
CA SER A 79 -9.85 -16.48 -4.08
C SER A 79 -10.13 -17.94 -3.76
N LYS A 80 -9.30 -18.86 -4.27
CA LYS A 80 -9.39 -20.30 -4.02
C LYS A 80 -8.82 -20.70 -2.66
N LYS A 81 -8.23 -19.77 -1.91
CA LYS A 81 -7.63 -20.01 -0.59
C LYS A 81 -8.64 -19.76 0.51
N ASP A 82 -8.65 -20.65 1.51
CA ASP A 82 -9.60 -20.59 2.62
C ASP A 82 -9.48 -19.28 3.43
N ASP A 83 -8.28 -18.72 3.51
CA ASP A 83 -7.95 -17.49 4.22
C ASP A 83 -8.02 -16.23 3.34
N PHE A 84 -8.51 -16.32 2.10
CA PHE A 84 -8.63 -15.21 1.15
C PHE A 84 -9.19 -13.92 1.78
N LYS A 85 -10.23 -14.05 2.62
CA LYS A 85 -10.90 -12.89 3.24
C LYS A 85 -10.24 -12.40 4.52
N MET A 86 -9.29 -13.14 5.08
CA MET A 86 -8.67 -12.84 6.38
C MET A 86 -7.97 -11.49 6.36
N HIS A 87 -7.25 -11.20 5.27
CA HIS A 87 -6.40 -10.00 5.13
C HIS A 87 -6.94 -8.97 4.13
N LEU A 88 -7.97 -9.33 3.36
CA LEU A 88 -8.56 -8.51 2.32
C LEU A 88 -9.15 -7.20 2.88
N ASN A 89 -8.61 -6.07 2.42
CA ASN A 89 -9.00 -4.71 2.77
C ASN A 89 -9.02 -4.42 4.29
N LYS A 90 -8.04 -4.95 5.04
CA LYS A 90 -7.96 -4.82 6.51
C LYS A 90 -6.87 -3.88 7.03
N TYR A 91 -5.96 -3.42 6.18
CA TYR A 91 -4.74 -2.74 6.63
C TYR A 91 -4.68 -1.28 6.21
N ASN A 92 -3.98 -0.49 7.03
CA ASN A 92 -3.42 0.76 6.55
C ASN A 92 -2.30 0.45 5.56
N VAL A 93 -2.36 1.02 4.36
CA VAL A 93 -1.34 0.80 3.32
C VAL A 93 -0.73 2.14 2.92
N ILE A 94 0.60 2.23 3.01
CA ILE A 94 1.36 3.34 2.42
C ILE A 94 1.97 2.83 1.11
N HIS A 95 1.56 3.43 -0.01
CA HIS A 95 2.04 3.09 -1.34
C HIS A 95 2.77 4.30 -1.93
N ILE A 96 4.04 4.12 -2.27
CA ILE A 96 4.95 5.19 -2.67
C ILE A 96 5.50 4.89 -4.06
N ASP A 97 5.36 5.85 -4.98
CA ASP A 97 6.09 5.86 -6.24
C ASP A 97 7.30 6.80 -6.13
N ILE A 98 8.48 6.23 -5.87
CA ILE A 98 9.72 6.98 -5.72
C ILE A 98 10.06 7.78 -6.98
N GLN A 99 9.71 7.29 -8.17
CA GLN A 99 9.98 8.01 -9.42
C GLN A 99 9.14 9.28 -9.49
N TRP A 100 7.88 9.22 -9.04
CA TRP A 100 7.04 10.40 -8.93
C TRP A 100 7.65 11.41 -7.96
N PHE A 101 8.07 11.00 -6.77
CA PHE A 101 8.72 11.89 -5.80
C PHE A 101 10.00 12.54 -6.34
N LEU A 102 10.88 11.76 -7.00
CA LEU A 102 12.10 12.26 -7.63
C LEU A 102 11.83 13.36 -8.67
N SER A 103 10.70 13.30 -9.37
CA SER A 103 10.34 14.32 -10.37
C SER A 103 9.88 15.66 -9.76
N ASN A 104 9.59 15.69 -8.46
CA ASN A 104 9.07 16.86 -7.76
C ASN A 104 10.09 17.54 -6.83
N VAL A 105 11.29 16.96 -6.67
CA VAL A 105 12.38 17.55 -5.89
C VAL A 105 13.47 18.11 -6.79
N LYS A 106 14.12 19.19 -6.36
CA LYS A 106 15.27 19.77 -7.08
C LYS A 106 16.57 19.11 -6.65
N ASP A 107 16.68 18.81 -5.36
CA ASP A 107 17.81 18.08 -4.78
C ASP A 107 17.36 16.69 -4.32
N ILE A 108 18.13 15.66 -4.66
CA ILE A 108 17.86 14.29 -4.23
C ILE A 108 17.99 14.11 -2.72
N PHE A 109 18.78 14.95 -2.05
CA PHE A 109 18.91 14.90 -0.59
C PHE A 109 17.63 15.33 0.14
N GLU A 110 16.71 16.04 -0.53
CA GLU A 110 15.42 16.47 0.02
C GLU A 110 14.33 15.40 -0.10
N ILE A 111 14.56 14.30 -0.83
CA ILE A 111 13.50 13.34 -1.16
C ILE A 111 12.85 12.68 0.06
N VAL A 112 13.64 12.35 1.08
CA VAL A 112 13.14 11.67 2.29
C VAL A 112 12.23 12.59 3.07
N GLU A 113 12.61 13.87 3.20
CA GLU A 113 11.80 14.89 3.84
C GLU A 113 10.52 15.13 3.05
N TYR A 114 10.62 15.26 1.73
CA TYR A 114 9.47 15.50 0.86
C TYR A 114 8.45 14.33 0.89
N ILE A 115 8.93 13.07 0.87
CA ILE A 115 8.07 11.89 1.05
C ILE A 115 7.39 11.93 2.42
N SER A 116 8.16 12.18 3.49
CA SER A 116 7.64 12.18 4.86
C SER A 116 6.54 13.24 5.03
N GLN A 117 6.78 14.47 4.58
CA GLN A 117 5.81 15.56 4.67
C GLN A 117 4.55 15.26 3.85
N SER A 118 4.70 14.75 2.63
CA SER A 118 3.56 14.38 1.77
C SER A 118 2.67 13.32 2.42
N ILE A 119 3.27 12.33 3.09
CA ILE A 119 2.53 11.29 3.81
C ILE A 119 1.87 11.87 5.07
N ILE A 120 2.59 12.67 5.87
CA ILE A 120 2.05 13.30 7.08
C ILE A 120 0.85 14.19 6.74
N GLU A 121 0.93 14.99 5.68
CA GLU A 121 -0.18 15.84 5.22
C GLU A 121 -1.42 15.02 4.90
N GLU A 122 -1.27 13.88 4.22
CA GLU A 122 -2.38 12.98 3.92
C GLU A 122 -2.91 12.26 5.17
N LEU A 123 -2.02 11.83 6.07
CA LEU A 123 -2.42 11.26 7.36
C LEU A 123 -3.22 12.27 8.20
N ARG A 124 -2.86 13.57 8.19
CA ARG A 124 -3.61 14.63 8.89
C ARG A 124 -5.02 14.79 8.32
N GLN A 125 -5.20 14.61 7.01
CA GLN A 125 -6.53 14.64 6.40
C GLN A 125 -7.39 13.43 6.81
N ILE A 126 -6.76 12.27 7.00
CA ILE A 126 -7.45 11.02 7.38
C ILE A 126 -7.73 10.97 8.90
N TYR A 127 -6.82 11.50 9.72
CA TYR A 127 -6.87 11.45 11.19
C TYR A 127 -6.65 12.86 11.81
N PRO A 128 -7.53 13.84 11.52
CA PRO A 128 -7.31 15.23 11.92
C PRO A 128 -7.28 15.43 13.45
N GLU A 129 -7.95 14.57 14.21
CA GLU A 129 -8.00 14.64 15.68
C GLU A 129 -6.76 14.07 16.37
N HIS A 130 -5.87 13.39 15.64
CA HIS A 130 -4.76 12.63 16.23
C HIS A 130 -3.38 13.14 15.82
N ILE A 131 -3.31 14.05 14.83
CA ILE A 131 -2.04 14.55 14.31
C ILE A 131 -2.05 16.08 14.37
N SER A 132 -1.16 16.62 15.21
CA SER A 132 -0.92 18.06 15.31
C SER A 132 -0.37 18.63 13.99
N THR A 133 -0.64 19.91 13.74
CA THR A 133 -0.04 20.68 12.64
C THR A 133 1.48 20.82 12.76
N ASP A 134 2.02 20.69 13.98
CA ASP A 134 3.45 20.81 14.25
C ASP A 134 4.20 19.47 14.16
N GLU A 135 3.46 18.36 13.96
CA GLU A 135 4.05 17.02 13.89
C GLU A 135 4.77 16.81 12.56
N ASN A 136 6.10 16.83 12.57
CA ASN A 136 6.92 16.72 11.36
C ASN A 136 7.66 15.38 11.24
N ALA A 137 7.58 14.51 12.26
CA ALA A 137 8.19 13.19 12.23
C ALA A 137 7.15 12.13 11.82
N LEU A 138 7.39 11.46 10.70
CA LEU A 138 6.46 10.42 10.20
C LEU A 138 6.29 9.28 11.21
N SER A 139 7.36 8.90 11.92
CA SER A 139 7.30 7.88 12.97
C SER A 139 6.36 8.26 14.12
N GLU A 140 6.40 9.52 14.57
CA GLU A 140 5.55 10.03 15.64
C GLU A 140 4.09 10.13 15.19
N ALA A 141 3.85 10.61 13.96
CA ALA A 141 2.52 10.64 13.37
C ALA A 141 1.89 9.24 13.32
N LEU A 142 2.66 8.23 12.86
CA LEU A 142 2.20 6.84 12.82
C LEU A 142 1.97 6.26 14.23
N SER A 143 2.83 6.58 15.20
CA SER A 143 2.68 6.13 16.59
C SER A 143 1.38 6.66 17.21
N LYS A 144 1.10 7.95 17.04
CA LYS A 144 -0.14 8.59 17.55
C LYS A 144 -1.39 7.97 16.95
N ILE A 145 -1.39 7.70 15.64
CA ILE A 145 -2.51 7.01 14.98
C ILE A 145 -2.71 5.61 15.57
N LYS A 146 -1.62 4.86 15.78
CA LYS A 146 -1.68 3.52 16.36
C LYS A 146 -2.27 3.55 17.78
N GLU A 147 -1.82 4.48 18.62
CA GLU A 147 -2.34 4.66 19.98
C GLU A 147 -3.82 5.04 20.00
N ALA A 148 -4.25 5.92 19.08
CA ALA A 148 -5.63 6.39 19.02
C ALA A 148 -6.60 5.34 18.45
N THR A 149 -6.17 4.59 17.43
CA THR A 149 -7.06 3.71 16.66
C THR A 149 -6.97 2.24 17.07
N PHE A 150 -5.93 1.86 17.83
CA PHE A 150 -5.58 0.47 18.15
C PHE A 150 -5.44 -0.43 16.91
N GLN A 151 -5.26 0.17 15.73
CA GLN A 151 -5.06 -0.56 14.49
C GLN A 151 -3.62 -1.04 14.39
N LYS A 152 -3.44 -2.25 13.84
CA LYS A 152 -2.14 -2.77 13.45
C LYS A 152 -1.61 -2.05 12.21
#